data_AF-A0A2W6UTP2-F1
#
_entry.id   AF-A0A2W6UTP2-F1
#
_cell.length_a   1.000
_cell.length_b   1.000
_cell.length_c   1.000
_cell.angle_alpha   90.00
_cell.angle_beta   90.00
_cell.angle_gamma   90.00
#
_symmetry.space_group_name_H-M   'P 1'
#
loop_
_entity.id
_entity.type
_entity.pdbx_description
1 polymer ?
#
loop_
_entity_poly.entity_id
_entity_poly.type
_entity_poly.pdbx_seq_one_letter_code
_entity_poly.pdbx_strand_id
1 'polypeptide(L)'
;TQSTELGTVYTPDEVRAIADHAHGLGMRVHMDGARIANAAASLGVPLRAFTRDAGVDVLSFGGTKNGAMLAEAIVVLDAAASEGLRYLRKLDMQLSSKMRFVSAQLLALIEGDLWLRNASHANAMAARLRQAVEAGIADGRIRGAAFTQPTQANALFATLPAGVADRLREKFRFYDWDASRGEVRWVCSFDTTADDVDAFAAELARLT
;
A
#
# COMPACT_ATOMS: atom_id res chain seq x y z
N THR A 1 -3.02 2.36 -9.60
CA THR A 1 -2.91 2.36 -8.13
C THR A 1 -1.47 2.51 -7.71
N GLN A 2 -1.17 3.25 -6.64
CA GLN A 2 0.18 3.53 -6.17
C GLN A 2 0.26 3.55 -4.62
N SER A 3 1.02 2.66 -3.97
CA SER A 3 1.61 1.43 -4.52
C SER A 3 0.55 0.55 -5.18
N THR A 4 0.94 -0.38 -6.05
CA THR A 4 0.00 -1.31 -6.70
C THR A 4 -0.63 -2.27 -5.68
N GLU A 5 -1.65 -2.99 -6.12
CA GLU A 5 -2.32 -4.06 -5.38
C GLU A 5 -1.36 -5.23 -5.04
N LEU A 6 -0.27 -5.36 -5.81
CA LEU A 6 0.82 -6.33 -5.62
C LEU A 6 1.99 -5.76 -4.81
N GLY A 7 1.84 -4.57 -4.21
CA GLY A 7 2.87 -3.97 -3.37
C GLY A 7 4.09 -3.44 -4.14
N THR A 8 4.03 -3.43 -5.47
CA THR A 8 5.05 -2.78 -6.32
C THR A 8 4.79 -1.29 -6.44
N VAL A 9 5.80 -0.54 -6.87
CA VAL A 9 5.76 0.93 -6.92
C VAL A 9 6.16 1.38 -8.32
N TYR A 10 5.30 2.21 -8.93
CA TYR A 10 5.67 2.91 -10.17
C TYR A 10 6.66 4.04 -9.83
N THR A 11 7.72 4.16 -10.62
CA THR A 11 8.64 5.29 -10.58
C THR A 11 7.98 6.56 -11.16
N PRO A 12 8.49 7.77 -10.85
CA PRO A 12 8.01 9.00 -11.47
C PRO A 12 7.97 8.95 -13.00
N ASP A 13 8.98 8.35 -13.63
CA ASP A 13 9.10 8.26 -15.08
C ASP A 13 8.08 7.28 -15.68
N GLU A 14 7.81 6.15 -15.01
CA GLU A 14 6.75 5.23 -15.45
C GLU A 14 5.36 5.87 -15.32
N VAL A 15 5.10 6.61 -14.23
CA VAL A 15 3.84 7.37 -14.10
C VAL A 15 3.72 8.39 -15.23
N ARG A 16 4.79 9.12 -15.53
CA ARG A 16 4.81 10.10 -16.63
C ARG A 16 4.55 9.44 -17.98
N ALA A 17 5.20 8.32 -18.28
CA ALA A 17 5.02 7.63 -19.54
C ALA A 17 3.56 7.19 -19.77
N ILE A 18 2.89 6.71 -18.70
CA ILE A 18 1.47 6.37 -18.73
C ILE A 18 0.62 7.63 -18.95
N ALA A 19 0.93 8.70 -18.22
CA ALA A 19 0.16 9.93 -18.30
C ALA A 19 0.27 10.61 -19.68
N ASP A 20 1.48 10.75 -20.20
CA ASP A 20 1.74 11.32 -21.52
C ASP A 20 1.01 10.52 -22.62
N HIS A 21 1.01 9.19 -22.53
CA HIS A 21 0.28 8.34 -23.47
C HIS A 21 -1.25 8.57 -23.38
N ALA A 22 -1.81 8.57 -22.17
CA ALA A 22 -3.24 8.79 -21.97
C ALA A 22 -3.68 10.18 -22.44
N HIS A 23 -2.92 11.23 -22.11
CA HIS A 23 -3.19 12.60 -22.55
C HIS A 23 -3.08 12.75 -24.07
N GLY A 24 -2.14 12.05 -24.71
CA GLY A 24 -2.05 11.98 -26.18
C GLY A 24 -3.28 11.38 -26.86
N LEU A 25 -4.08 10.60 -26.12
CA LEU A 25 -5.36 10.04 -26.55
C LEU A 25 -6.57 10.87 -26.07
N GLY A 26 -6.35 12.04 -25.47
CA GLY A 26 -7.41 12.87 -24.88
C GLY A 26 -8.07 12.28 -23.64
N MET A 27 -7.44 11.30 -23.00
CA MET A 27 -7.92 10.68 -21.76
C MET A 27 -7.40 11.44 -20.54
N ARG A 28 -8.01 11.18 -19.37
CA ARG A 28 -7.54 11.66 -18.06
C ARG A 28 -6.95 10.53 -17.25
N VAL A 29 -6.05 10.87 -16.34
CA VAL A 29 -5.30 9.94 -15.50
C VAL A 29 -5.72 10.12 -14.06
N HIS A 30 -6.36 9.08 -13.53
CA HIS A 30 -6.62 8.95 -12.10
C HIS A 30 -5.55 8.06 -11.46
N MET A 31 -5.07 8.46 -10.29
CA MET A 31 -4.24 7.63 -9.43
C MET A 31 -5.03 7.22 -8.19
N ASP A 32 -5.33 5.93 -8.05
CA ASP A 32 -5.70 5.37 -6.76
C ASP A 32 -4.47 5.34 -5.85
N GLY A 33 -4.49 6.19 -4.81
CA GLY A 33 -3.43 6.35 -3.83
C GLY A 33 -3.80 5.78 -2.46
N ALA A 34 -4.57 4.69 -2.39
CA ALA A 34 -4.91 4.01 -1.14
C ALA A 34 -3.69 3.67 -0.25
N ARG A 35 -2.50 3.56 -0.86
CA ARG A 35 -1.19 3.39 -0.20
C ARG A 35 -0.13 4.37 -0.73
N ILE A 36 -0.55 5.59 -1.07
CA ILE A 36 0.34 6.61 -1.65
C ILE A 36 1.49 6.98 -0.70
N ALA A 37 1.24 6.93 0.61
CA ALA A 37 2.25 7.16 1.63
C ALA A 37 3.35 6.10 1.61
N ASN A 38 3.00 4.81 1.42
CA ASN A 38 3.97 3.72 1.29
C ASN A 38 4.82 3.86 0.03
N ALA A 39 4.22 4.29 -1.08
CA ALA A 39 4.98 4.59 -2.29
C ALA A 39 5.92 5.79 -2.09
N ALA A 40 5.47 6.85 -1.41
CA ALA A 40 6.32 8.01 -1.09
C ALA A 40 7.54 7.60 -0.23
N ALA A 41 7.32 6.80 0.81
CA ALA A 41 8.38 6.28 1.66
C ALA A 41 9.37 5.39 0.91
N SER A 42 8.89 4.62 -0.07
CA SER A 42 9.72 3.76 -0.92
C SER A 42 10.57 4.55 -1.91
N LEU A 43 9.95 5.51 -2.61
CA LEU A 43 10.61 6.29 -3.66
C LEU A 43 11.59 7.34 -3.12
N GLY A 44 11.37 7.83 -1.89
CA GLY A 44 12.22 8.85 -1.28
C GLY A 44 12.17 10.21 -2.00
N VAL A 45 11.14 10.47 -2.81
CA VAL A 45 10.93 11.74 -3.52
C VAL A 45 9.67 12.46 -3.03
N PRO A 46 9.56 13.79 -3.22
CA PRO A 46 8.34 14.53 -2.87
C PRO A 46 7.10 13.96 -3.56
N LEU A 47 5.96 13.94 -2.87
CA LEU A 47 4.69 13.40 -3.39
C LEU A 47 4.32 13.95 -4.77
N ARG A 48 4.57 15.25 -5.01
CA ARG A 48 4.29 15.90 -6.31
C ARG A 48 5.05 15.27 -7.48
N ALA A 49 6.25 14.73 -7.23
CA ALA A 49 7.15 14.28 -8.28
C ALA A 49 6.60 13.07 -9.05
N PHE A 50 5.86 12.19 -8.38
CA PHE A 50 5.21 11.02 -8.98
C PHE A 50 3.68 11.14 -9.03
N THR A 51 3.14 12.34 -8.81
CA THR A 51 1.71 12.64 -8.95
C THR A 51 1.52 13.79 -9.93
N ARG A 52 1.35 15.02 -9.44
CA ARG A 52 1.10 16.21 -10.25
C ARG A 52 2.15 16.41 -11.33
N ASP A 53 3.42 16.38 -10.96
CA ASP A 53 4.51 16.71 -11.88
C ASP A 53 4.70 15.58 -12.91
N ALA A 54 4.22 14.37 -12.61
CA ALA A 54 4.18 13.21 -13.51
C ALA A 54 2.87 13.10 -14.33
N GLY A 55 1.99 14.11 -14.30
CA GLY A 55 0.81 14.15 -15.17
C GLY A 55 -0.46 13.50 -14.60
N VAL A 56 -0.52 13.17 -13.31
CA VAL A 56 -1.78 12.72 -12.68
C VAL A 56 -2.77 13.87 -12.59
N ASP A 57 -4.00 13.68 -13.09
CA ASP A 57 -5.07 14.68 -13.08
C ASP A 57 -5.85 14.69 -11.75
N VAL A 58 -6.14 13.49 -11.21
CA VAL A 58 -6.90 13.30 -9.96
C VAL A 58 -6.27 12.19 -9.13
N LEU A 59 -6.06 12.43 -7.84
CA LEU A 59 -5.52 11.47 -6.88
C LEU A 59 -6.56 11.14 -5.80
N SER A 60 -6.77 9.85 -5.55
CA SER A 60 -7.40 9.39 -4.31
C SER A 60 -6.33 9.22 -3.23
N PHE A 61 -6.14 10.20 -2.36
CA PHE A 61 -5.19 10.14 -1.26
C PHE A 61 -5.74 9.30 -0.11
N GLY A 62 -5.09 8.17 0.18
CA GLY A 62 -5.51 7.26 1.24
C GLY A 62 -4.95 7.62 2.62
N GLY A 63 -5.85 7.90 3.56
CA GLY A 63 -5.49 8.13 4.96
C GLY A 63 -5.80 6.92 5.85
N THR A 64 -6.84 6.16 5.53
CA THR A 64 -7.34 5.08 6.41
C THR A 64 -6.30 3.99 6.62
N LYS A 65 -5.63 3.57 5.54
CA LYS A 65 -4.57 2.54 5.60
C LYS A 65 -3.27 3.04 6.22
N ASN A 66 -3.22 4.32 6.60
CA ASN A 66 -2.05 5.00 7.12
C ASN A 66 -2.29 5.64 8.50
N GLY A 67 -3.31 5.16 9.23
CA GLY A 67 -3.56 5.53 10.63
C GLY A 67 -4.80 6.41 10.86
N ALA A 68 -5.50 6.86 9.82
CA ALA A 68 -6.84 7.42 9.99
C ALA A 68 -7.88 6.32 10.22
N MET A 69 -8.97 6.64 10.92
CA MET A 69 -10.09 5.73 11.11
C MET A 69 -10.99 5.62 9.87
N LEU A 70 -11.24 6.74 9.17
CA LEU A 70 -12.20 6.80 8.05
C LEU A 70 -11.97 7.98 7.10
N ALA A 71 -10.71 8.34 6.84
CA ALA A 71 -10.40 9.55 6.08
C ALA A 71 -9.64 9.25 4.77
N GLU A 72 -10.25 9.66 3.67
CA GLU A 72 -9.68 9.65 2.32
C GLU A 72 -9.90 11.04 1.72
N ALA A 73 -9.05 11.46 0.78
CA ALA A 73 -9.19 12.74 0.09
C ALA A 73 -9.11 12.59 -1.42
N ILE A 74 -10.10 13.10 -2.15
CA ILE A 74 -9.97 13.31 -3.59
C ILE A 74 -9.23 14.63 -3.80
N VAL A 75 -8.03 14.54 -4.36
CA VAL A 75 -7.16 15.68 -4.68
C VAL A 75 -7.23 15.90 -6.18
N VAL A 76 -7.83 17.02 -6.57
CA VAL A 76 -7.89 17.48 -7.96
C VAL A 76 -6.60 18.22 -8.27
N LEU A 77 -5.77 17.66 -9.16
CA LEU A 77 -4.47 18.22 -9.55
C LEU A 77 -4.57 19.03 -10.85
N ASP A 78 -5.47 18.64 -11.76
CA ASP A 78 -5.98 19.46 -12.85
C ASP A 78 -7.43 19.87 -12.59
N ALA A 79 -7.68 21.18 -12.46
CA ALA A 79 -9.02 21.72 -12.24
C ALA A 79 -10.03 21.31 -13.32
N ALA A 80 -9.58 21.15 -14.57
CA ALA A 80 -10.42 20.74 -15.69
C ALA A 80 -10.89 19.26 -15.58
N ALA A 81 -10.26 18.45 -14.72
CA ALA A 81 -10.61 17.05 -14.52
C ALA A 81 -11.71 16.82 -13.45
N SER A 82 -12.34 17.88 -12.94
CA SER A 82 -13.22 17.80 -11.76
C SER A 82 -14.64 18.36 -11.95
N GLU A 83 -15.08 18.56 -13.19
CA GLU A 83 -16.43 19.03 -13.48
C GLU A 83 -17.47 18.11 -12.77
N GLY A 84 -18.37 18.72 -12.00
CA GLY A 84 -19.41 17.97 -11.28
C GLY A 84 -19.00 17.28 -9.98
N LEU A 85 -17.70 17.21 -9.62
CA LEU A 85 -17.22 16.41 -8.47
C LEU A 85 -17.90 16.77 -7.14
N ARG A 86 -18.18 18.06 -6.90
CA ARG A 86 -18.88 18.51 -5.68
C ARG A 86 -20.32 18.01 -5.60
N TYR A 87 -20.99 17.91 -6.74
CA TYR A 87 -22.36 17.40 -6.85
C TYR A 87 -22.38 15.87 -6.72
N LEU A 88 -21.47 15.18 -7.41
CA LEU A 88 -21.29 13.73 -7.30
C LEU A 88 -21.06 13.28 -5.85
N ARG A 89 -20.15 13.96 -5.13
CA ARG A 89 -19.92 13.69 -3.71
C ARG A 89 -21.19 13.76 -2.86
N LYS A 90 -22.13 14.67 -3.18
CA LYS A 90 -23.41 14.75 -2.48
C LYS A 90 -24.37 13.65 -2.94
N LEU A 91 -24.46 13.41 -4.24
CA LEU A 91 -25.33 12.41 -4.86
C LEU A 91 -24.98 11.00 -4.37
N ASP A 92 -23.70 10.68 -4.31
CA ASP A 92 -23.17 9.38 -3.86
C ASP A 92 -23.13 9.24 -2.33
N MET A 93 -23.78 10.16 -1.61
CA MET A 93 -23.87 10.16 -0.14
C MET A 93 -22.51 10.21 0.58
N GLN A 94 -21.46 10.69 -0.09
CA GLN A 94 -20.10 10.87 0.44
C GLN A 94 -19.89 12.27 1.08
N LEU A 95 -20.92 13.13 1.11
CA LEU A 95 -20.85 14.43 1.78
C LEU A 95 -21.24 14.31 3.27
N SER A 96 -20.25 14.08 4.14
CA SER A 96 -20.46 14.01 5.58
C SER A 96 -20.94 15.34 6.16
N SER A 97 -22.07 15.33 6.88
CA SER A 97 -22.61 16.52 7.56
C SER A 97 -21.63 17.08 8.61
N LYS A 98 -21.01 16.20 9.40
CA LYS A 98 -20.00 16.58 10.41
C LYS A 98 -18.57 16.40 9.85
N MET A 99 -18.27 17.06 8.74
CA MET A 99 -17.00 16.92 7.98
C MET A 99 -15.74 17.10 8.84
N ARG A 100 -15.82 17.88 9.92
CA ARG A 100 -14.71 18.07 10.88
C ARG A 100 -14.13 16.76 11.43
N PHE A 101 -14.94 15.69 11.55
CA PHE A 101 -14.44 14.39 12.02
C PHE A 101 -13.62 13.65 10.96
N VAL A 102 -13.84 13.93 9.67
CA VAL A 102 -13.01 13.41 8.57
C VAL A 102 -11.77 14.30 8.42
N SER A 103 -11.96 15.62 8.32
CA SER A 103 -10.86 16.55 8.04
C SER A 103 -9.82 16.63 9.16
N ALA A 104 -10.22 16.55 10.44
CA ALA A 104 -9.27 16.56 11.55
C ALA A 104 -8.28 15.38 11.49
N GLN A 105 -8.71 14.22 11.00
CA GLN A 105 -7.82 13.06 10.82
C GLN A 105 -6.79 13.32 9.72
N LEU A 106 -7.20 13.93 8.60
CA LEU A 106 -6.27 14.28 7.52
C LEU A 106 -5.26 15.34 7.97
N LEU A 107 -5.71 16.38 8.68
CA LEU A 107 -4.83 17.41 9.23
C LEU A 107 -3.76 16.79 10.13
N ALA A 108 -4.16 15.93 11.08
CA ALA A 108 -3.22 15.24 11.96
C ALA A 108 -2.21 14.38 11.20
N LEU A 109 -2.62 13.73 10.09
CA LEU A 109 -1.72 12.95 9.25
C LEU A 109 -0.72 13.82 8.46
N ILE A 110 -1.17 14.93 7.87
CA ILE A 110 -0.41 15.67 6.83
C ILE A 110 0.26 16.97 7.29
N GLU A 111 -0.11 17.55 8.44
CA GLU A 111 0.50 18.79 8.94
C GLU A 111 1.98 18.61 9.30
N GLY A 112 2.35 17.41 9.75
CA GLY A 112 3.72 17.03 10.03
C GLY A 112 4.17 15.85 9.18
N ASP A 113 5.02 15.01 9.77
CA ASP A 113 5.60 13.84 9.11
C ASP A 113 4.87 12.52 9.45
N LEU A 114 3.76 12.57 10.20
CA LEU A 114 3.08 11.37 10.71
C LEU A 114 2.72 10.40 9.58
N TRP A 115 2.13 10.90 8.49
CA TRP A 115 1.81 10.08 7.32
C TRP A 115 3.04 9.34 6.75
N LEU A 116 4.21 10.00 6.72
CA LEU A 116 5.43 9.42 6.19
C LEU A 116 6.07 8.46 7.20
N ARG A 117 6.08 8.80 8.49
CA ARG A 117 6.59 7.91 9.56
C ARG A 117 5.81 6.61 9.64
N ASN A 118 4.47 6.68 9.59
CA ASN A 118 3.59 5.51 9.59
C ASN A 118 3.89 4.59 8.39
N ALA A 119 4.00 5.17 7.20
CA ALA A 119 4.26 4.43 5.99
C ALA A 119 5.69 3.83 5.94
N SER A 120 6.69 4.60 6.36
CA SER A 120 8.07 4.15 6.49
C SER A 120 8.19 2.98 7.47
N HIS A 121 7.49 3.05 8.60
CA HIS A 121 7.43 1.96 9.57
C HIS A 121 6.81 0.69 8.97
N ALA A 122 5.65 0.82 8.33
CA ALA A 122 4.98 -0.31 7.67
C ALA A 122 5.86 -0.96 6.59
N ASN A 123 6.54 -0.16 5.77
CA ASN A 123 7.50 -0.64 4.77
C ASN A 123 8.71 -1.32 5.44
N ALA A 124 9.24 -0.77 6.53
CA ALA A 124 10.36 -1.34 7.27
C ALA A 124 10.01 -2.70 7.88
N MET A 125 8.80 -2.88 8.41
CA MET A 125 8.34 -4.17 8.92
C MET A 125 8.17 -5.20 7.80
N ALA A 126 7.67 -4.78 6.64
CA ALA A 126 7.59 -5.66 5.48
C ALA A 126 8.98 -6.08 4.99
N ALA A 127 9.93 -5.15 4.92
CA ALA A 127 11.33 -5.45 4.59
C ALA A 127 11.98 -6.39 5.62
N ARG A 128 11.75 -6.17 6.92
CA ARG A 128 12.22 -7.05 8.00
C ARG A 128 11.66 -8.46 7.86
N LEU A 129 10.36 -8.61 7.61
CA LEU A 129 9.74 -9.91 7.41
C LEU A 129 10.35 -10.63 6.20
N ARG A 130 10.52 -9.91 5.09
CA ARG A 130 11.18 -10.46 3.91
C ARG A 130 12.58 -10.98 4.24
N GLN A 131 13.41 -10.16 4.88
CA GLN A 131 14.77 -10.53 5.26
C GLN A 131 14.82 -11.72 6.21
N ALA A 132 13.92 -11.79 7.20
CA ALA A 132 13.85 -12.91 8.14
C ALA A 132 13.50 -14.23 7.42
N VAL A 133 12.58 -14.19 6.46
CA VAL A 133 12.21 -15.35 5.65
C VAL A 133 13.33 -15.74 4.68
N GLU A 134 13.94 -14.79 3.98
CA GLU A 134 15.09 -15.05 3.09
C GLU A 134 16.26 -15.66 3.86
N ALA A 135 16.57 -15.17 5.06
CA ALA A 135 17.59 -15.74 5.94
C ALA A 135 17.27 -17.17 6.38
N GLY A 136 16.01 -17.43 6.77
CA GLY A 136 15.56 -18.79 7.11
C GLY A 136 15.57 -19.75 5.92
N ILE A 137 15.32 -19.27 4.70
CA ILE A 137 15.48 -20.08 3.49
C ILE A 137 16.96 -20.40 3.25
N ALA A 138 17.83 -19.40 3.37
CA ALA A 138 19.27 -19.54 3.12
C ALA A 138 19.96 -20.52 4.09
N ASP A 139 19.55 -20.54 5.37
CA ASP A 139 20.09 -21.47 6.37
C ASP A 139 19.32 -22.79 6.51
N GLY A 140 18.26 -22.97 5.71
CA GLY A 140 17.48 -24.21 5.64
C GLY A 140 16.46 -24.42 6.76
N ARG A 141 16.21 -23.40 7.61
CA ARG A 141 15.11 -23.42 8.60
C ARG A 141 13.74 -23.23 7.97
N ILE A 142 13.63 -22.56 6.83
CA ILE A 142 12.39 -22.39 6.08
C ILE A 142 12.51 -23.15 4.75
N ARG A 143 11.55 -24.03 4.47
CA ARG A 143 11.56 -24.88 3.26
C ARG A 143 10.33 -24.67 2.40
N GLY A 144 10.54 -24.64 1.09
CA GLY A 144 9.45 -24.59 0.08
C GLY A 144 8.67 -23.26 0.05
N ALA A 145 9.14 -22.23 0.74
CA ALA A 145 8.60 -20.87 0.61
C ALA A 145 9.38 -20.09 -0.45
N ALA A 146 8.70 -19.23 -1.22
CA ALA A 146 9.34 -18.35 -2.20
C ALA A 146 8.54 -17.06 -2.37
N PHE A 147 9.21 -15.93 -2.56
CA PHE A 147 8.56 -14.66 -2.87
C PHE A 147 8.22 -14.56 -4.36
N THR A 148 7.00 -14.14 -4.66
CA THR A 148 6.48 -14.02 -6.04
C THR A 148 6.54 -12.60 -6.58
N GLN A 149 6.70 -11.61 -5.70
CA GLN A 149 6.78 -10.20 -6.04
C GLN A 149 7.97 -9.51 -5.34
N PRO A 150 8.51 -8.42 -5.92
CA PRO A 150 9.35 -7.49 -5.20
C PRO A 150 8.60 -6.86 -4.01
N THR A 151 9.27 -6.71 -2.87
CA THR A 151 8.70 -6.01 -1.70
C THR A 151 9.17 -4.56 -1.74
N GLN A 152 8.40 -3.71 -2.42
CA GLN A 152 8.72 -2.27 -2.56
C GLN A 152 7.91 -1.39 -1.61
N ALA A 153 6.80 -1.90 -1.05
CA ALA A 153 5.95 -1.22 -0.08
C ALA A 153 5.73 -2.11 1.16
N ASN A 154 4.53 -2.08 1.75
CA ASN A 154 4.20 -2.79 2.97
C ASN A 154 3.54 -4.17 2.76
N ALA A 155 3.56 -4.71 1.55
CA ALA A 155 2.95 -6.00 1.23
C ALA A 155 3.99 -6.99 0.68
N LEU A 156 3.86 -8.24 1.09
CA LEU A 156 4.66 -9.37 0.60
C LEU A 156 3.73 -10.42 0.02
N PHE A 157 4.20 -11.05 -1.05
CA PHE A 157 3.51 -12.12 -1.73
C PHE A 157 4.44 -13.32 -1.80
N ALA A 158 3.99 -14.46 -1.27
CA ALA A 158 4.82 -15.65 -1.17
C ALA A 158 4.01 -16.91 -1.47
N THR A 159 4.62 -17.89 -2.13
CA THR A 159 4.09 -19.25 -2.18
C THR A 159 4.52 -20.03 -0.95
N LEU A 160 3.63 -20.83 -0.40
CA LEU A 160 3.90 -21.73 0.73
C LEU A 160 3.62 -23.19 0.36
N PRO A 161 4.27 -24.17 1.03
CA PRO A 161 3.89 -25.57 0.90
C PRO A 161 2.44 -25.83 1.34
N ALA A 162 1.83 -26.86 0.77
CA ALA A 162 0.45 -27.24 1.08
C ALA A 162 0.23 -27.42 2.59
N GLY A 163 -0.85 -26.83 3.12
CA GLY A 163 -1.22 -26.90 4.54
C GLY A 163 -0.44 -25.97 5.48
N VAL A 164 0.68 -25.37 5.07
CA VAL A 164 1.45 -24.44 5.92
C VAL A 164 0.66 -23.16 6.18
N ALA A 165 0.00 -22.62 5.15
CA ALA A 165 -0.82 -21.42 5.26
C ALA A 165 -1.96 -21.57 6.28
N ASP A 166 -2.64 -22.73 6.28
CA ASP A 166 -3.74 -23.01 7.21
C ASP A 166 -3.26 -23.08 8.66
N ARG A 167 -2.12 -23.74 8.90
CA ARG A 167 -1.51 -23.83 10.23
C ARG A 167 -1.01 -22.47 10.73
N LEU A 168 -0.42 -21.66 9.85
CA LEU A 168 -0.05 -20.28 10.19
C LEU A 168 -1.28 -19.45 10.57
N ARG A 169 -2.41 -19.65 9.88
CA ARG A 169 -3.67 -18.94 10.14
C ARG A 169 -4.30 -19.24 11.51
N GLU A 170 -3.89 -20.30 12.19
CA GLU A 170 -4.29 -20.56 13.57
C GLU A 170 -3.80 -19.46 14.52
N LYS A 171 -2.64 -18.85 14.23
CA LYS A 171 -2.01 -17.80 15.06
C LYS A 171 -2.04 -16.41 14.43
N PHE A 172 -1.92 -16.32 13.11
CA PHE A 172 -1.79 -15.05 12.38
C PHE A 172 -2.95 -14.84 11.41
N ARG A 173 -3.30 -13.59 11.10
CA ARG A 173 -4.38 -13.29 10.15
C ARG A 173 -3.80 -12.79 8.84
N PHE A 174 -4.09 -13.50 7.76
CA PHE A 174 -3.75 -13.14 6.39
C PHE A 174 -4.63 -13.93 5.41
N TYR A 175 -4.57 -13.58 4.13
CA TYR A 175 -5.41 -14.16 3.08
C TYR A 175 -4.56 -14.83 2.02
N ASP A 176 -5.17 -15.80 1.34
CA ASP A 176 -4.64 -16.28 0.07
C ASP A 176 -4.82 -15.20 -0.99
N TRP A 177 -3.80 -14.99 -1.81
CA TRP A 177 -3.86 -14.13 -2.98
C TRP A 177 -4.25 -14.93 -4.22
N ASP A 178 -3.58 -16.06 -4.43
CA ASP A 178 -3.91 -17.04 -5.46
C ASP A 178 -3.81 -18.44 -4.86
N ALA A 179 -4.96 -18.97 -4.47
CA ALA A 179 -5.06 -20.30 -3.87
C ALA A 179 -4.60 -21.42 -4.82
N SER A 180 -4.73 -21.24 -6.14
CA SER A 180 -4.31 -22.24 -7.12
C SER A 180 -2.79 -22.42 -7.17
N ARG A 181 -2.05 -21.39 -6.73
CA ARG A 181 -0.59 -21.36 -6.66
C ARG A 181 -0.06 -21.50 -5.24
N GLY A 182 -0.94 -21.63 -4.24
CA GLY A 182 -0.56 -21.56 -2.83
C GLY A 182 0.05 -20.21 -2.44
N GLU A 183 -0.31 -19.14 -3.14
CA GLU A 183 0.21 -17.80 -2.94
C GLU A 183 -0.58 -17.06 -1.87
N VAL A 184 0.11 -16.52 -0.87
CA VAL A 184 -0.45 -15.77 0.26
C VAL A 184 -0.02 -14.32 0.20
N ARG A 185 -0.83 -13.44 0.78
CA ARG A 185 -0.51 -12.01 0.93
C ARG A 185 -0.36 -11.64 2.40
N TRP A 186 0.83 -11.21 2.77
CA TRP A 186 1.13 -10.63 4.08
C TRP A 186 1.23 -9.11 3.95
N VAL A 187 0.63 -8.38 4.88
CA VAL A 187 0.62 -6.91 4.84
C VAL A 187 0.97 -6.38 6.22
N CYS A 188 1.98 -5.53 6.28
CA CYS A 188 2.35 -4.79 7.48
C CYS A 188 1.66 -3.43 7.52
N SER A 189 1.29 -2.98 8.71
CA SER A 189 0.62 -1.71 8.99
C SER A 189 1.53 -0.77 9.77
N PHE A 190 1.04 0.45 10.01
CA PHE A 190 1.75 1.47 10.80
C PHE A 190 1.98 1.06 12.26
N ASP A 191 1.27 0.05 12.76
CA ASP A 191 1.34 -0.48 14.12
C ASP A 191 1.88 -1.93 14.20
N THR A 192 2.30 -2.53 13.07
CA THR A 192 2.98 -3.83 13.11
C THR A 192 4.28 -3.69 13.90
N THR A 193 4.50 -4.53 14.90
CA THR A 193 5.72 -4.47 15.72
C THR A 193 6.81 -5.40 15.18
N ALA A 194 8.06 -5.19 15.61
CA ALA A 194 9.14 -6.12 15.29
C ALA A 194 8.87 -7.51 15.88
N ASP A 195 8.23 -7.58 17.06
CA ASP A 195 7.86 -8.85 17.70
C ASP A 195 6.82 -9.61 16.89
N ASP A 196 5.84 -8.92 16.28
CA ASP A 196 4.86 -9.55 15.37
C ASP A 196 5.58 -10.22 14.18
N VAL A 197 6.54 -9.50 13.58
CA VAL A 197 7.33 -9.98 12.45
C VAL A 197 8.18 -11.18 12.83
N ASP A 198 8.88 -11.10 13.97
CA ASP A 198 9.79 -12.14 14.44
C ASP A 198 9.00 -13.40 14.85
N ALA A 199 7.86 -13.23 15.53
CA ALA A 199 6.97 -14.33 15.89
C ALA A 199 6.40 -15.03 14.64
N PHE A 200 6.01 -14.26 13.62
CA PHE A 200 5.53 -14.81 12.36
C PHE A 200 6.62 -15.63 11.65
N ALA A 201 7.82 -15.07 11.49
CA ALA A 201 8.92 -15.74 10.82
C ALA A 201 9.38 -17.01 11.57
N ALA A 202 9.41 -16.97 12.90
CA ALA A 202 9.72 -18.13 13.73
C ALA A 202 8.68 -19.25 13.59
N GLU A 203 7.39 -18.90 13.57
CA GLU A 203 6.33 -19.89 13.37
C GLU A 203 6.37 -20.49 11.96
N LEU A 204 6.62 -19.68 10.93
CA LEU A 204 6.80 -20.18 9.57
C LEU A 204 7.95 -21.20 9.51
N ALA A 205 9.12 -20.87 10.08
CA ALA A 205 10.25 -21.79 10.17
C ALA A 205 9.93 -23.08 10.94
N ARG A 206 9.09 -23.03 11.98
CA ARG A 206 8.65 -24.22 12.73
C ARG A 206 7.73 -25.12 11.90
N LEU A 207 6.99 -24.55 10.96
CA LEU A 207 5.94 -25.23 10.18
C LEU A 207 6.44 -25.83 8.86
N THR A 208 7.65 -25.48 8.41
CA THR A 208 8.29 -25.92 7.16
C THR A 208 9.54 -26.76 7.41
#